data_AF-A0A1G6ZJ71-F1
#
_entry.id   AF-A0A1G6ZJ71-F1
#
_cell.length_a   1.000
_cell.length_b   1.000
_cell.length_c   1.000
_cell.angle_alpha   90.00
_cell.angle_beta   90.00
_cell.angle_gamma   90.00
#
_symmetry.space_group_name_H-M   'P 1'
#
loop_
_entity.id
_entity.type
_entity.pdbx_description
1 polymer ?
#
loop_
_entity_poly.entity_id
_entity_poly.type
_entity_poly.pdbx_seq_one_letter_code
_entity_poly.pdbx_strand_id
1 'polypeptide(L)'
;MKGANEGCALKTDHPLWVPRVVCAQLDKMECSPAACDESDLAAARRLANDPAMESFYRDPWVKHWTPECWVTWYDFAWHAASFPYDNDRRELHAQRAAIVALRDALSVAADAMENACDHRDGPASLPLEFADSIRLMAGAAAASPRRNVAHNFETFVEPKLKGISQRFDLKYIPDACDLLSRLADLAESWLSVPSSDHVDDPAVRAAIRSRKASDVPEYVRWFDSRMDDEFPAPPLALLSQLSGSDGADPRRLPDRLLALQCRVALGWLPQEALENRVHKARNSIHAEDA
;
A
#
# COMPACT_ATOMS: atom_id res chain seq x y z
N MET A 1 -30.65 29.86 34.28
CA MET A 1 -29.65 30.15 33.25
C MET A 1 -29.93 29.27 32.06
N LYS A 2 -30.39 29.88 30.95
CA LYS A 2 -30.51 29.28 29.62
C LYS A 2 -29.15 29.45 28.90
N GLY A 3 -28.74 28.45 28.13
CA GLY A 3 -27.58 28.47 27.24
C GLY A 3 -27.32 27.05 26.74
N ALA A 4 -28.01 26.63 25.68
CA ALA A 4 -27.52 26.65 24.30
C ALA A 4 -26.52 25.52 24.01
N ASN A 5 -27.06 24.33 23.75
CA ASN A 5 -26.44 23.27 22.95
C ASN A 5 -27.48 22.82 21.91
N GLU A 6 -27.96 23.77 21.10
CA GLU A 6 -28.68 23.49 19.86
C GLU A 6 -27.67 23.68 18.73
N GLY A 7 -27.21 22.58 18.13
CA GLY A 7 -26.22 22.68 17.04
C GLY A 7 -25.60 21.36 16.61
N CYS A 8 -26.35 20.27 16.51
CA CYS A 8 -25.93 19.08 15.77
C CYS A 8 -27.17 18.30 15.32
N ALA A 9 -27.75 18.71 14.19
CA ALA A 9 -28.59 17.86 13.35
C ALA A 9 -29.01 18.70 12.13
N LEU A 10 -28.09 18.92 11.18
CA LEU A 10 -28.52 18.97 9.80
C LEU A 10 -28.96 17.54 9.50
N LYS A 11 -30.25 17.23 9.68
CA LYS A 11 -30.81 15.98 9.21
C LYS A 11 -30.76 16.04 7.69
N THR A 12 -29.70 15.50 7.13
CA THR A 12 -29.63 15.21 5.70
C THR A 12 -30.82 14.29 5.42
N ASP A 13 -31.77 14.75 4.60
CA ASP A 13 -32.94 13.94 4.25
C ASP A 13 -32.45 12.79 3.37
N HIS A 14 -32.18 11.64 3.99
CA HIS A 14 -31.70 10.45 3.30
C HIS A 14 -32.80 9.83 2.45
N PRO A 15 -32.50 9.34 1.23
CA PRO A 15 -33.47 8.65 0.40
C PRO A 15 -34.02 7.39 1.08
N LEU A 16 -35.33 7.14 0.94
CA LEU A 16 -36.01 6.02 1.61
C LEU A 16 -35.55 4.62 1.14
N TRP A 17 -34.86 4.55 -0.01
CA TRP A 17 -34.33 3.32 -0.56
C TRP A 17 -32.95 2.94 0.01
N VAL A 18 -32.31 3.83 0.77
CA VAL A 18 -31.03 3.55 1.44
C VAL A 18 -31.28 2.80 2.76
N PRO A 19 -30.56 1.72 3.05
CA PRO A 19 -30.62 1.08 4.36
C PRO A 19 -30.26 2.08 5.48
N ARG A 20 -31.08 2.13 6.54
CA ARG A 20 -30.88 3.07 7.68
C ARG A 20 -29.50 2.98 8.31
N VAL A 21 -28.86 1.82 8.24
CA VAL A 21 -27.50 1.57 8.75
C VAL A 21 -26.44 2.32 7.94
N VAL A 22 -26.61 2.43 6.62
CA VAL A 22 -25.74 3.23 5.74
C VAL A 22 -25.95 4.72 6.02
N CYS A 23 -27.19 5.17 6.18
CA CYS A 23 -27.50 6.55 6.59
C CYS A 23 -26.83 6.91 7.92
N ALA A 24 -26.95 6.04 8.93
CA ALA A 24 -26.35 6.26 10.24
C ALA A 24 -24.81 6.30 10.18
N GLN A 25 -24.19 5.50 9.30
CA GLN A 25 -22.76 5.52 9.09
C GLN A 25 -22.31 6.83 8.40
N LEU A 26 -23.04 7.29 7.38
CA LEU A 26 -22.78 8.59 6.75
C LEU A 26 -22.93 9.74 7.77
N ASP A 27 -24.01 9.76 8.55
CA ASP A 27 -24.23 10.78 9.59
C ASP A 27 -23.09 10.81 10.60
N LYS A 28 -22.57 9.63 10.99
CA LYS A 28 -21.41 9.51 11.89
C LYS A 28 -20.14 10.11 11.26
N MET A 29 -19.90 9.88 9.97
CA MET A 29 -18.78 10.49 9.26
C MET A 29 -18.93 12.02 9.18
N GLU A 30 -20.13 12.52 8.86
CA GLU A 30 -20.41 13.97 8.79
C GLU A 30 -20.29 14.68 10.14
N CYS A 31 -20.60 13.98 11.24
CA CYS A 31 -20.46 14.51 12.60
C CYS A 31 -19.01 14.47 13.12
N SER A 32 -18.09 13.83 12.41
CA SER A 32 -16.68 13.69 12.81
C SER A 32 -15.70 14.11 11.70
N PRO A 33 -15.74 15.39 11.26
CA PRO A 33 -14.93 15.88 10.14
C PRO A 33 -13.41 15.86 10.39
N ALA A 34 -12.97 15.69 11.64
CA ALA A 34 -11.55 15.55 11.97
C ALA A 34 -10.99 14.15 11.69
N ALA A 35 -11.85 13.16 11.44
CA ALA A 35 -11.46 11.75 11.28
C ALA A 35 -11.60 11.23 9.85
N CYS A 36 -12.09 12.05 8.91
CA CYS A 36 -12.41 11.63 7.56
C CYS A 36 -12.05 12.73 6.55
N ASP A 37 -11.35 12.37 5.49
CA ASP A 37 -10.92 13.31 4.46
C ASP A 37 -12.12 13.77 3.62
N GLU A 38 -12.06 14.99 3.06
CA GLU A 38 -13.16 15.52 2.23
C GLU A 38 -13.43 14.65 0.99
N SER A 39 -12.39 13.97 0.47
CA SER A 39 -12.52 13.01 -0.64
C SER A 39 -13.33 11.79 -0.25
N ASP A 40 -13.06 11.22 0.93
CA ASP A 40 -13.79 10.08 1.51
C ASP A 40 -15.26 10.44 1.68
N LEU A 41 -15.51 11.60 2.28
CA LEU A 41 -16.83 12.10 2.58
C LEU A 41 -17.63 12.39 1.30
N ALA A 42 -16.99 12.90 0.25
CA ALA A 42 -17.60 13.08 -1.07
C ALA A 42 -17.96 11.75 -1.74
N ALA A 43 -17.10 10.71 -1.63
CA ALA A 43 -17.41 9.36 -2.13
C ALA A 43 -18.56 8.71 -1.34
N ALA A 44 -18.52 8.80 -0.02
CA ALA A 44 -19.56 8.30 0.88
C ALA A 44 -20.93 8.95 0.58
N ARG A 45 -20.97 10.28 0.41
CA ARG A 45 -22.18 11.02 0.03
C ARG A 45 -22.75 10.56 -1.30
N ARG A 46 -21.90 10.34 -2.31
CA ARG A 46 -22.35 9.85 -3.63
C ARG A 46 -22.97 8.45 -3.51
N LEU A 47 -22.32 7.54 -2.78
CA LEU A 47 -22.83 6.17 -2.61
C LEU A 47 -24.16 6.11 -1.86
N ALA A 48 -24.42 7.04 -0.93
CA ALA A 48 -25.69 7.11 -0.22
C ALA A 48 -26.79 7.87 -0.98
N ASN A 49 -26.45 8.95 -1.69
CA ASN A 49 -27.45 9.90 -2.20
C ASN A 49 -27.63 9.88 -3.72
N ASP A 50 -26.72 9.28 -4.50
CA ASP A 50 -26.85 9.25 -5.96
C ASP A 50 -28.05 8.36 -6.37
N PRO A 51 -29.02 8.87 -7.14
CA PRO A 51 -30.20 8.12 -7.57
C PRO A 51 -29.88 6.81 -8.31
N ALA A 52 -28.74 6.72 -8.97
CA ALA A 52 -28.37 5.51 -9.68
C ALA A 52 -28.10 4.32 -8.73
N MET A 53 -27.73 4.59 -7.47
CA MET A 53 -27.56 3.56 -6.46
C MET A 53 -28.89 2.96 -6.00
N GLU A 54 -30.04 3.55 -6.32
CA GLU A 54 -31.35 2.94 -6.01
C GLU A 54 -31.46 1.53 -6.59
N SER A 55 -30.90 1.32 -7.79
CA SER A 55 -30.86 -0.01 -8.43
C SER A 55 -29.95 -1.00 -7.72
N PHE A 56 -28.85 -0.53 -7.10
CA PHE A 56 -27.96 -1.34 -6.27
C PHE A 56 -28.68 -1.78 -4.99
N TYR A 57 -29.24 -0.84 -4.23
CA TYR A 57 -29.85 -1.14 -2.92
C TYR A 57 -31.12 -2.00 -3.03
N ARG A 58 -31.79 -1.99 -4.18
CA ARG A 58 -32.96 -2.84 -4.45
C ARG A 58 -32.63 -4.18 -5.09
N ASP A 59 -31.36 -4.43 -5.43
CA ASP A 59 -31.00 -5.65 -6.13
C ASP A 59 -31.25 -6.89 -5.25
N PRO A 60 -31.81 -7.99 -5.81
CA PRO A 60 -32.03 -9.22 -5.06
C PRO A 60 -30.76 -9.78 -4.42
N TRP A 61 -29.60 -9.52 -4.99
CA TRP A 61 -28.32 -10.02 -4.49
C TRP A 61 -27.97 -9.45 -3.11
N VAL A 62 -28.22 -8.15 -2.86
CA VAL A 62 -27.94 -7.48 -1.57
C VAL A 62 -29.09 -7.59 -0.56
N LYS A 63 -30.25 -8.12 -0.97
CA LYS A 63 -31.47 -8.20 -0.15
C LYS A 63 -31.27 -8.87 1.22
N HIS A 64 -30.28 -9.75 1.32
CA HIS A 64 -30.03 -10.58 2.48
C HIS A 64 -28.91 -10.07 3.39
N TRP A 65 -28.34 -8.91 3.07
CA TRP A 65 -27.26 -8.33 3.86
C TRP A 65 -27.73 -7.91 5.25
N THR A 66 -26.94 -8.30 6.26
CA THR A 66 -27.13 -7.86 7.64
C THR A 66 -26.69 -6.40 7.79
N PRO A 67 -27.06 -5.72 8.90
CA PRO A 67 -26.50 -4.43 9.26
C PRO A 67 -24.97 -4.37 9.17
N GLU A 68 -24.28 -5.42 9.60
CA GLU A 68 -22.82 -5.52 9.58
C GLU A 68 -22.30 -5.57 8.14
N CYS A 69 -22.90 -6.39 7.27
CA CYS A 69 -22.54 -6.44 5.85
C CYS A 69 -22.67 -5.07 5.19
N TRP A 70 -23.73 -4.31 5.50
CA TRP A 70 -23.93 -2.96 4.96
C TRP A 70 -22.86 -1.97 5.42
N VAL A 71 -22.48 -2.02 6.70
CA VAL A 71 -21.44 -1.14 7.25
C VAL A 71 -20.09 -1.48 6.62
N THR A 72 -19.69 -2.75 6.64
CA THR A 72 -18.43 -3.22 6.05
C THR A 72 -18.34 -2.88 4.57
N TRP A 73 -19.41 -3.17 3.81
CA TRP A 73 -19.47 -2.81 2.40
C TRP A 73 -19.31 -1.30 2.18
N TYR A 74 -20.07 -0.50 2.94
CA TYR A 74 -20.07 0.94 2.75
C TYR A 74 -18.69 1.54 3.03
N ASP A 75 -18.07 1.12 4.14
CA ASP A 75 -16.73 1.53 4.54
C ASP A 75 -15.69 1.21 3.47
N PHE A 76 -15.74 0.01 2.89
CA PHE A 76 -14.83 -0.36 1.81
C PHE A 76 -15.16 0.36 0.48
N ALA A 77 -16.45 0.56 0.17
CA ALA A 77 -16.86 1.12 -1.11
C ALA A 77 -16.44 2.58 -1.29
N TRP A 78 -16.54 3.42 -0.24
CA TRP A 78 -16.06 4.80 -0.33
C TRP A 78 -14.53 4.85 -0.24
N HIS A 79 -13.91 4.04 0.62
CA HIS A 79 -12.46 4.07 0.84
C HIS A 79 -11.69 3.60 -0.41
N ALA A 80 -12.22 2.62 -1.13
CA ALA A 80 -11.63 2.16 -2.39
C ALA A 80 -11.50 3.27 -3.45
N ALA A 81 -12.39 4.29 -3.43
CA ALA A 81 -12.38 5.40 -4.37
C ALA A 81 -11.42 6.53 -3.98
N SER A 82 -11.10 6.66 -2.69
CA SER A 82 -10.22 7.70 -2.16
C SER A 82 -8.82 7.19 -1.81
N PHE A 83 -8.61 5.87 -1.86
CA PHE A 83 -7.34 5.25 -1.55
C PHE A 83 -6.21 5.82 -2.44
N PRO A 84 -5.07 6.24 -1.85
CA PRO A 84 -4.05 7.03 -2.53
C PRO A 84 -3.07 6.18 -3.36
N TYR A 85 -3.56 5.34 -4.28
CA TYR A 85 -2.73 4.43 -5.10
C TYR A 85 -1.57 5.12 -5.81
N ASP A 86 -1.77 6.37 -6.25
CA ASP A 86 -0.77 7.16 -6.97
C ASP A 86 0.34 7.72 -6.09
N ASN A 87 0.10 7.93 -4.79
CA ASN A 87 1.14 8.38 -3.86
C ASN A 87 2.09 7.22 -3.56
N ASP A 88 1.55 6.07 -3.17
CA ASP A 88 2.33 4.86 -2.85
C ASP A 88 3.18 4.42 -4.06
N ARG A 89 2.60 4.47 -5.26
CA ARG A 89 3.30 4.18 -6.51
C ARG A 89 4.45 5.15 -6.77
N ARG A 90 4.24 6.47 -6.57
CA ARG A 90 5.29 7.49 -6.75
C ARG A 90 6.41 7.34 -5.73
N GLU A 91 6.07 7.11 -4.46
CA GLU A 91 7.04 6.91 -3.40
C GLU A 91 7.91 5.67 -3.66
N LEU A 92 7.30 4.57 -4.09
CA LEU A 92 8.05 3.35 -4.44
C LEU A 92 8.94 3.54 -5.68
N HIS A 93 8.46 4.25 -6.70
CA HIS A 93 9.29 4.60 -7.86
C HIS A 93 10.46 5.52 -7.46
N ALA A 94 10.21 6.51 -6.60
CA ALA A 94 11.25 7.41 -6.10
C ALA A 94 12.28 6.65 -5.25
N GLN A 95 11.82 5.73 -4.39
CA GLN A 95 12.69 4.87 -3.59
C GLN A 95 13.56 3.97 -4.48
N ARG A 96 12.98 3.34 -5.52
CA ARG A 96 13.76 2.57 -6.50
C ARG A 96 14.78 3.43 -7.24
N ALA A 97 14.38 4.61 -7.70
CA ALA A 97 15.31 5.53 -8.36
C ALA A 97 16.46 5.94 -7.43
N ALA A 98 16.19 6.15 -6.14
CA ALA A 98 17.21 6.43 -5.14
C ALA A 98 18.15 5.25 -4.91
N ILE A 99 17.64 4.00 -4.86
CA ILE A 99 18.47 2.79 -4.72
C ILE A 99 19.33 2.57 -5.96
N VAL A 100 18.78 2.80 -7.17
CA VAL A 100 19.55 2.74 -8.42
C VAL A 100 20.67 3.78 -8.41
N ALA A 101 20.37 5.02 -8.06
CA ALA A 101 21.37 6.08 -7.96
C ALA A 101 22.45 5.75 -6.91
N LEU A 102 22.08 5.13 -5.79
CA LEU A 102 23.00 4.66 -4.77
C LEU A 102 23.92 3.56 -5.32
N ARG A 103 23.37 2.53 -5.96
CA ARG A 103 24.15 1.46 -6.61
C ARG A 103 25.14 2.05 -7.59
N ASP A 104 24.69 2.91 -8.50
CA ASP A 104 25.55 3.50 -9.53
C ASP A 104 26.66 4.34 -8.90
N ALA A 105 26.36 5.12 -7.87
CA ALA A 105 27.36 5.90 -7.14
C ALA A 105 28.39 5.00 -6.41
N LEU A 106 27.94 3.88 -5.83
CA LEU A 106 28.81 2.91 -5.17
C LEU A 106 29.72 2.20 -6.19
N SER A 107 29.19 1.82 -7.35
CA SER A 107 30.00 1.23 -8.44
C SER A 107 31.04 2.21 -8.97
N VAL A 108 30.66 3.46 -9.25
CA VAL A 108 31.61 4.50 -9.69
C VAL A 108 32.68 4.76 -8.63
N ALA A 109 32.30 4.76 -7.35
CA ALA A 109 33.25 4.92 -6.25
C ALA A 109 34.20 3.73 -6.13
N ALA A 110 33.70 2.49 -6.30
CA ALA A 110 34.53 1.29 -6.33
C ALA A 110 35.55 1.35 -7.46
N ASP A 111 35.11 1.63 -8.69
CA ASP A 111 35.98 1.77 -9.86
C ASP A 111 37.03 2.87 -9.66
N ALA A 112 36.63 4.02 -9.09
CA ALA A 112 37.55 5.12 -8.81
C ALA A 112 38.60 4.72 -7.75
N MET A 113 38.23 3.92 -6.76
CA MET A 113 39.17 3.41 -5.76
C MET A 113 40.10 2.35 -6.34
N GLU A 114 39.60 1.44 -7.18
CA GLU A 114 40.42 0.46 -7.90
C GLU A 114 41.47 1.15 -8.77
N ASN A 115 41.08 2.21 -9.51
CA ASN A 115 41.98 2.99 -10.35
C ASN A 115 42.96 3.87 -9.54
N ALA A 116 42.57 4.33 -8.35
CA ALA A 116 43.46 5.07 -7.44
C ALA A 116 44.46 4.14 -6.73
N CYS A 117 44.10 2.87 -6.56
CA CYS A 117 44.95 1.77 -6.10
C CYS A 117 45.86 1.26 -7.23
N ASP A 118 46.49 2.17 -7.96
CA ASP A 118 47.64 1.87 -8.84
C ASP A 118 48.67 1.13 -7.97
N HIS A 119 48.78 -0.19 -8.10
CA HIS A 119 49.65 -1.07 -7.30
C HIS A 119 51.14 -0.78 -7.59
N ARG A 120 51.61 0.42 -7.25
CA ARG A 120 53.03 0.78 -7.24
C ARG A 120 53.62 0.34 -5.90
N ASP A 121 54.15 -0.88 -5.93
CA ASP A 121 55.23 -1.40 -5.09
C ASP A 121 55.09 -1.22 -3.57
N GLY A 122 54.59 -2.28 -2.92
CA GLY A 122 54.95 -2.66 -1.56
C GLY A 122 53.77 -2.91 -0.63
N PRO A 123 53.89 -3.86 0.34
CA PRO A 123 52.91 -4.01 1.40
C PRO A 123 53.05 -2.79 2.32
N ALA A 124 52.37 -1.69 1.96
CA ALA A 124 52.12 -0.64 2.93
C ALA A 124 51.27 -1.29 4.02
N SER A 125 51.86 -1.51 5.19
CA SER A 125 51.13 -1.89 6.39
C SER A 125 50.10 -0.78 6.65
N LEU A 126 48.89 -0.94 6.12
CA LEU A 126 47.76 -0.11 6.47
C LEU A 126 47.67 -0.17 8.01
N PRO A 127 47.69 0.98 8.70
CA PRO A 127 47.53 0.98 10.14
C PRO A 127 46.27 0.19 10.49
N LEU A 128 46.35 -0.70 11.50
CA LEU A 128 45.23 -1.58 11.92
C LEU A 128 43.94 -0.80 12.18
N GLU A 129 44.03 0.50 12.44
CA GLU A 129 42.92 1.44 12.60
C GLU A 129 42.08 1.62 11.33
N PHE A 130 42.67 1.47 10.13
CA PHE A 130 41.97 1.49 8.84
C PHE A 130 41.44 0.11 8.44
N ALA A 131 42.00 -0.94 9.01
CA ALA A 131 41.57 -2.32 8.80
C ALA A 131 40.29 -2.67 9.58
N ASP A 132 39.99 -1.90 10.62
CA ASP A 132 38.82 -2.09 11.47
C ASP A 132 37.64 -1.27 10.92
N SER A 133 36.98 -1.82 9.90
CA SER A 133 35.75 -1.26 9.31
C SER A 133 34.65 -1.02 10.37
N ILE A 134 34.69 -1.76 11.49
CA ILE A 134 33.77 -1.60 12.62
C ILE A 134 34.09 -0.31 13.40
N ARG A 135 35.36 0.00 13.65
CA ARG A 135 35.78 1.29 14.24
C ARG A 135 35.53 2.48 13.33
N LEU A 136 35.68 2.31 12.02
CA LEU A 136 35.35 3.35 11.04
C LEU A 136 33.86 3.69 11.03
N MET A 137 32.97 2.69 11.17
CA MET A 137 31.53 2.93 11.30
C MET A 137 31.17 3.77 12.54
N ALA A 138 31.81 3.50 13.68
CA ALA A 138 31.62 4.30 14.89
C ALA A 138 32.12 5.74 14.71
N GLY A 139 33.29 5.93 14.08
CA GLY A 139 33.81 7.24 13.74
C GLY A 139 32.92 8.02 12.76
N ALA A 140 32.39 7.34 11.74
CA ALA A 140 31.48 7.93 10.75
C ALA A 140 30.13 8.33 11.35
N ALA A 141 29.57 7.51 12.24
CA ALA A 141 28.33 7.83 12.94
C ALA A 141 28.49 9.06 13.86
N ALA A 142 29.62 9.15 14.56
CA ALA A 142 29.96 10.29 15.43
C ALA A 142 30.21 11.59 14.64
N ALA A 143 30.82 11.50 13.46
CA ALA A 143 31.11 12.65 12.59
C ALA A 143 29.92 13.08 11.70
N SER A 144 28.82 12.33 11.71
CA SER A 144 27.67 12.61 10.84
C SER A 144 26.95 13.90 11.26
N PRO A 145 26.72 14.86 10.34
CA PRO A 145 25.95 16.07 10.63
C PRO A 145 24.43 15.80 10.71
N ARG A 146 23.99 14.57 10.39
CA ARG A 146 22.57 14.20 10.35
C ARG A 146 22.05 13.95 11.76
N ARG A 147 20.88 14.51 12.05
CA ARG A 147 20.25 14.42 13.37
C ARG A 147 19.99 12.95 13.74
N ASN A 148 20.27 12.60 15.00
CA ASN A 148 20.06 11.28 15.60
C ASN A 148 20.91 10.12 15.05
N VAL A 149 21.83 10.34 14.11
CA VAL A 149 22.65 9.25 13.56
C VAL A 149 23.55 8.61 14.62
N ALA A 150 24.27 9.41 15.41
CA ALA A 150 25.11 8.89 16.50
C ALA A 150 24.28 8.10 17.54
N HIS A 151 23.15 8.65 17.97
CA HIS A 151 22.27 8.00 18.93
C HIS A 151 21.66 6.69 18.40
N ASN A 152 21.21 6.67 17.14
CA ASN A 152 20.66 5.46 16.51
C ASN A 152 21.74 4.39 16.31
N PHE A 153 22.97 4.81 15.97
CA PHE A 153 24.10 3.90 15.86
C PHE A 153 24.40 3.23 17.20
N GLU A 154 24.57 4.00 18.28
CA GLU A 154 24.82 3.49 19.63
C GLU A 154 23.69 2.56 20.13
N THR A 155 22.44 2.92 19.84
CA THR A 155 21.27 2.19 20.37
C THR A 155 20.99 0.89 19.62
N PHE A 156 21.09 0.89 18.28
CA PHE A 156 20.61 -0.21 17.45
C PHE A 156 21.70 -0.99 16.72
N VAL A 157 22.85 -0.35 16.45
CA VAL A 157 23.89 -0.89 15.56
C VAL A 157 25.11 -1.37 16.37
N GLU A 158 25.59 -0.56 17.31
CA GLU A 158 26.76 -0.88 18.16
C GLU A 158 26.60 -2.21 18.93
N PRO A 159 25.45 -2.55 19.54
CA PRO A 159 25.28 -3.82 20.25
C PRO A 159 25.39 -5.03 19.31
N LYS A 160 24.93 -4.88 18.06
CA LYS A 160 25.01 -5.94 17.03
C LYS A 160 26.44 -6.08 16.51
N LEU A 161 27.14 -4.97 16.31
CA LEU A 161 28.54 -4.95 15.87
C LEU A 161 29.50 -5.56 16.92
N LYS A 162 29.28 -5.29 18.21
CA LYS A 162 30.07 -5.90 19.31
C LYS A 162 29.96 -7.43 19.35
N GLY A 163 28.84 -8.00 18.93
CA GLY A 163 28.67 -9.46 18.81
C GLY A 163 29.37 -10.06 17.59
N ILE A 164 29.57 -9.27 16.54
CA ILE A 164 30.20 -9.68 15.28
C ILE A 164 31.72 -9.54 15.36
N SER A 165 32.23 -8.46 15.97
CA SER A 165 33.68 -8.19 16.11
C SER A 165 34.43 -9.29 16.88
N GLN A 166 33.73 -10.04 17.74
CA GLN A 166 34.29 -11.18 18.47
C GLN A 166 34.52 -12.43 17.61
N ARG A 167 34.01 -12.45 16.36
CA ARG A 167 34.02 -13.62 15.48
C ARG A 167 34.78 -13.41 14.16
N PHE A 168 35.32 -12.23 13.92
CA PHE A 168 36.02 -11.90 12.68
C PHE A 168 37.46 -12.42 12.70
N ASP A 169 37.87 -13.14 11.64
CA ASP A 169 39.27 -13.49 11.40
C ASP A 169 39.96 -12.27 10.77
N LEU A 170 40.90 -11.67 11.50
CA LEU A 170 41.63 -10.44 11.12
C LEU A 170 42.61 -10.64 9.94
N LYS A 171 42.63 -11.83 9.33
CA LYS A 171 43.55 -12.17 8.23
C LYS A 171 43.12 -11.66 6.87
N TYR A 172 41.85 -11.29 6.70
CA TYR A 172 41.35 -10.63 5.51
C TYR A 172 40.74 -9.30 5.90
N ILE A 173 41.36 -8.23 5.41
CA ILE A 173 40.90 -6.86 5.59
C ILE A 173 40.35 -6.47 4.22
N PRO A 174 39.02 -6.42 4.05
CA PRO A 174 38.45 -5.95 2.80
C PRO A 174 38.88 -4.50 2.61
N ASP A 175 39.43 -4.19 1.44
CA ASP A 175 39.73 -2.80 1.13
C ASP A 175 38.44 -2.01 0.86
N ALA A 176 38.57 -0.71 0.67
CA ALA A 176 37.41 0.13 0.43
C ALA A 176 36.71 -0.20 -0.91
N CYS A 177 37.42 -0.77 -1.90
CA CYS A 177 36.83 -1.23 -3.15
C CYS A 177 35.95 -2.48 -2.92
N ASP A 178 36.45 -3.46 -2.17
CA ASP A 178 35.71 -4.66 -1.76
C ASP A 178 34.42 -4.31 -1.02
N LEU A 179 34.48 -3.33 -0.11
CA LEU A 179 33.33 -2.85 0.65
C LEU A 179 32.30 -2.13 -0.23
N LEU A 180 32.74 -1.24 -1.11
CA LEU A 180 31.86 -0.50 -2.01
C LEU A 180 31.18 -1.43 -3.03
N SER A 181 31.94 -2.37 -3.58
CA SER A 181 31.42 -3.42 -4.48
C SER A 181 30.38 -4.28 -3.78
N ARG A 182 30.64 -4.70 -2.53
CA ARG A 182 29.68 -5.49 -1.77
C ARG A 182 28.40 -4.71 -1.42
N LEU A 183 28.51 -3.41 -1.19
CA LEU A 183 27.35 -2.54 -0.97
C LEU A 183 26.54 -2.36 -2.27
N ALA A 184 27.20 -2.27 -3.43
CA ALA A 184 26.54 -2.24 -4.73
C ALA A 184 25.77 -3.55 -4.99
N ASP A 185 26.38 -4.72 -4.70
CA ASP A 185 25.71 -6.02 -4.79
C ASP A 185 24.48 -6.11 -3.87
N LEU A 186 24.59 -5.59 -2.65
CA LEU A 186 23.46 -5.54 -1.72
C LEU A 186 22.35 -4.64 -2.25
N ALA A 187 22.68 -3.47 -2.78
CA ALA A 187 21.69 -2.59 -3.43
C ALA A 187 21.02 -3.28 -4.63
N GLU A 188 21.77 -4.00 -5.45
CA GLU A 188 21.24 -4.79 -6.57
C GLU A 188 20.33 -5.93 -6.07
N SER A 189 20.69 -6.61 -4.98
CA SER A 189 19.85 -7.64 -4.37
C SER A 189 18.50 -7.08 -3.90
N TRP A 190 18.48 -5.85 -3.37
CA TRP A 190 17.24 -5.15 -3.00
C TRP A 190 16.39 -4.74 -4.20
N LEU A 191 17.01 -4.47 -5.35
CA LEU A 191 16.31 -4.23 -6.61
C LEU A 191 15.76 -5.54 -7.22
N SER A 192 16.42 -6.67 -6.95
CA SER A 192 16.03 -7.99 -7.45
C SER A 192 14.84 -8.62 -6.71
N VAL A 193 14.59 -8.22 -5.46
CA VAL A 193 13.36 -8.59 -4.74
C VAL A 193 12.20 -7.80 -5.34
N PRO A 194 11.13 -8.45 -5.82
CA PRO A 194 9.94 -7.75 -6.25
C PRO A 194 9.47 -6.83 -5.13
N SER A 195 9.49 -5.51 -5.35
CA SER A 195 9.12 -4.51 -4.31
C SER A 195 7.69 -4.68 -3.79
N SER A 196 6.90 -5.52 -4.47
CA SER A 196 5.63 -6.08 -4.03
C SER A 196 5.69 -6.88 -2.72
N ASP A 197 6.81 -7.56 -2.45
CA ASP A 197 6.90 -8.54 -1.36
C ASP A 197 7.18 -7.87 -0.01
N HIS A 198 7.48 -6.57 -0.03
CA HIS A 198 7.56 -5.71 1.15
C HIS A 198 6.26 -4.97 1.44
N VAL A 199 5.25 -5.09 0.57
CA VAL A 199 3.92 -4.51 0.74
C VAL A 199 2.99 -5.61 1.21
N ASP A 200 2.57 -5.53 2.48
CA ASP A 200 1.71 -6.54 3.10
C ASP A 200 0.32 -6.62 2.44
N ASP A 201 -0.19 -5.49 1.93
CA ASP A 201 -1.50 -5.42 1.28
C ASP A 201 -1.43 -5.91 -0.19
N PRO A 202 -2.12 -7.02 -0.54
CA PRO A 202 -2.10 -7.60 -1.88
C PRO A 202 -2.75 -6.70 -2.96
N ALA A 203 -3.68 -5.82 -2.59
CA ALA A 203 -4.30 -4.89 -3.52
C ALA A 203 -3.37 -3.73 -3.87
N VAL A 204 -2.69 -3.17 -2.86
CA VAL A 204 -1.65 -2.15 -3.05
C VAL A 204 -0.51 -2.74 -3.88
N ARG A 205 -0.14 -3.99 -3.59
CA ARG A 205 0.83 -4.76 -4.38
C ARG A 205 0.45 -4.87 -5.87
N ALA A 206 -0.80 -5.20 -6.16
CA ALA A 206 -1.31 -5.33 -7.53
C ALA A 206 -1.43 -3.97 -8.24
N ALA A 207 -1.77 -2.90 -7.51
CA ALA A 207 -1.80 -1.53 -8.02
C ALA A 207 -0.38 -1.06 -8.40
N ILE A 208 0.62 -1.32 -7.54
CA ILE A 208 2.03 -0.97 -7.78
C ILE A 208 2.61 -1.72 -8.99
N ARG A 209 2.21 -2.98 -9.23
CA ARG A 209 2.68 -3.76 -10.39
C ARG A 209 2.10 -3.28 -11.72
N SER A 210 0.98 -2.54 -11.71
CA SER A 210 0.33 -2.08 -12.95
C SER A 210 1.20 -1.07 -13.71
N ARG A 211 1.42 -1.31 -15.01
CA ARG A 211 2.17 -0.39 -15.90
C ARG A 211 1.48 0.95 -16.12
N LYS A 212 0.17 1.05 -15.85
CA LYS A 212 -0.62 2.28 -16.01
C LYS A 212 -1.53 2.45 -14.79
N ALA A 213 -1.53 3.64 -14.22
CA ALA A 213 -2.56 4.01 -13.25
C ALA A 213 -3.93 3.90 -13.93
N SER A 214 -4.83 3.19 -13.28
CA SER A 214 -6.21 3.14 -13.72
C SER A 214 -7.12 2.91 -12.53
N ASP A 215 -7.98 3.90 -12.28
CA ASP A 215 -8.86 3.93 -11.13
C ASP A 215 -9.80 2.72 -11.06
N VAL A 216 -10.20 2.12 -12.19
CA VAL A 216 -11.10 0.94 -12.19
C VAL A 216 -10.40 -0.32 -11.69
N PRO A 217 -9.29 -0.81 -12.30
CA PRO A 217 -8.57 -1.95 -11.75
C PRO A 217 -8.15 -1.78 -10.30
N GLU A 218 -7.68 -0.59 -9.91
CA GLU A 218 -7.22 -0.31 -8.54
C GLU A 218 -8.38 -0.41 -7.55
N TYR A 219 -9.50 0.27 -7.84
CA TYR A 219 -10.73 0.18 -7.06
C TYR A 219 -11.22 -1.27 -6.90
N VAL A 220 -11.32 -2.00 -8.01
CA VAL A 220 -11.85 -3.37 -8.03
C VAL A 220 -10.98 -4.31 -7.21
N ARG A 221 -9.65 -4.25 -7.40
CA ARG A 221 -8.70 -5.13 -6.71
C ARG A 221 -8.70 -4.90 -5.20
N TRP A 222 -8.68 -3.65 -4.79
CA TRP A 222 -8.72 -3.30 -3.37
C TRP A 222 -10.03 -3.71 -2.72
N PHE A 223 -11.14 -3.37 -3.38
CA PHE A 223 -12.46 -3.69 -2.86
C PHE A 223 -12.67 -5.21 -2.74
N ASP A 224 -12.34 -5.98 -3.78
CA ASP A 224 -12.48 -7.44 -3.75
C ASP A 224 -11.57 -8.08 -2.68
N SER A 225 -10.32 -7.62 -2.54
CA SER A 225 -9.42 -8.13 -1.50
C SER A 225 -9.99 -7.93 -0.09
N ARG A 226 -10.53 -6.74 0.20
CA ARG A 226 -11.10 -6.43 1.52
C ARG A 226 -12.38 -7.18 1.79
N MET A 227 -13.21 -7.36 0.77
CA MET A 227 -14.41 -8.18 0.87
C MET A 227 -14.08 -9.66 1.06
N ASP A 228 -13.02 -10.18 0.47
CA ASP A 228 -12.61 -11.58 0.65
C ASP A 228 -12.09 -11.84 2.09
N ASP A 229 -11.37 -10.87 2.68
CA ASP A 229 -10.73 -10.99 4.00
C ASP A 229 -11.67 -10.67 5.18
N GLU A 230 -12.47 -9.61 5.06
CA GLU A 230 -13.15 -8.98 6.21
C GLU A 230 -14.68 -9.02 6.11
N PHE A 231 -15.24 -9.44 4.97
CA PHE A 231 -16.69 -9.47 4.82
C PHE A 231 -17.32 -10.53 5.73
N PRO A 232 -18.33 -10.16 6.55
CA PRO A 232 -19.03 -11.12 7.41
C PRO A 232 -19.60 -12.25 6.56
N ALA A 233 -19.26 -13.50 6.89
CA ALA A 233 -19.74 -14.66 6.15
C ALA A 233 -21.28 -14.64 6.09
N PRO A 234 -21.90 -14.59 4.89
CA PRO A 234 -23.34 -14.67 4.80
C PRO A 234 -23.80 -16.03 5.34
N PRO A 235 -25.00 -16.14 5.93
CA PRO A 235 -25.53 -17.40 6.42
C PRO A 235 -25.42 -18.49 5.34
N LEU A 236 -24.84 -19.65 5.67
CA LEU A 236 -24.58 -20.78 4.75
C LEU A 236 -25.74 -21.13 3.81
N ALA A 237 -26.99 -20.94 4.26
CA ALA A 237 -28.21 -21.18 3.48
C ALA A 237 -28.37 -20.25 2.25
N LEU A 238 -27.76 -19.06 2.26
CA LEU A 238 -27.78 -18.11 1.15
C LEU A 238 -26.76 -18.44 0.07
N LEU A 239 -25.60 -18.98 0.47
CA LEU A 239 -24.56 -19.42 -0.46
C LEU A 239 -25.13 -20.45 -1.45
N SER A 240 -25.93 -21.39 -0.95
CA SER A 240 -26.61 -22.40 -1.78
C SER A 240 -27.70 -21.86 -2.72
N GLN A 241 -28.31 -20.70 -2.42
CA GLN A 241 -29.35 -20.10 -3.27
C GLN A 241 -28.78 -19.12 -4.30
N LEU A 242 -27.63 -18.51 -3.99
CA LEU A 242 -26.93 -17.58 -4.88
C LEU A 242 -25.93 -18.28 -5.81
N SER A 243 -25.42 -19.46 -5.45
CA SER A 243 -24.57 -20.30 -6.32
C SER A 243 -25.35 -21.02 -7.44
N GLY A 244 -26.33 -20.34 -8.04
CA GLY A 244 -27.00 -20.80 -9.26
C GLY A 244 -26.02 -20.93 -10.42
N SER A 245 -25.78 -22.18 -10.82
CA SER A 245 -25.10 -22.72 -12.02
C SER A 245 -23.74 -22.20 -12.50
N ASP A 246 -23.21 -21.06 -12.02
CA ASP A 246 -22.03 -20.43 -12.65
C ASP A 246 -20.77 -20.36 -11.76
N GLY A 247 -20.76 -21.06 -10.62
CA GLY A 247 -19.57 -21.14 -9.76
C GLY A 247 -19.10 -19.80 -9.16
N ALA A 248 -19.92 -18.75 -9.24
CA ALA A 248 -19.60 -17.43 -8.72
C ALA A 248 -19.48 -17.46 -7.19
N ASP A 249 -18.38 -16.88 -6.68
CA ASP A 249 -18.16 -16.74 -5.23
C ASP A 249 -19.28 -15.88 -4.62
N PRO A 250 -20.09 -16.44 -3.70
CA PRO A 250 -21.18 -15.70 -3.07
C PRO A 250 -20.73 -14.51 -2.21
N ARG A 251 -19.43 -14.37 -1.92
CA ARG A 251 -18.86 -13.20 -1.23
C ARG A 251 -18.56 -12.03 -2.17
N ARG A 252 -18.44 -12.29 -3.47
CA ARG A 252 -18.10 -11.28 -4.47
C ARG A 252 -19.35 -10.67 -5.10
N LEU A 253 -19.40 -9.35 -5.11
CA LEU A 253 -20.44 -8.59 -5.82
C LEU A 253 -20.41 -8.93 -7.32
N PRO A 254 -21.56 -9.15 -7.98
CA PRO A 254 -21.64 -9.28 -9.43
C PRO A 254 -21.01 -8.10 -10.16
N ASP A 255 -20.38 -8.33 -11.32
CA ASP A 255 -19.67 -7.29 -12.09
C ASP A 255 -20.54 -6.05 -12.36
N ARG A 256 -21.84 -6.25 -12.65
CA ARG A 256 -22.82 -5.18 -12.85
C ARG A 256 -22.98 -4.27 -11.62
N LEU A 257 -23.02 -4.85 -10.43
CA LEU A 257 -23.20 -4.12 -9.17
C LEU A 257 -21.91 -3.42 -8.78
N LEU A 258 -20.77 -4.08 -8.97
CA LEU A 258 -19.47 -3.47 -8.71
C LEU A 258 -19.16 -2.33 -9.70
N ALA A 259 -19.54 -2.47 -10.98
CA ALA A 259 -19.40 -1.39 -11.96
C ALA A 259 -20.26 -0.17 -11.59
N LEU A 260 -21.51 -0.39 -11.15
CA LEU A 260 -22.37 0.67 -10.68
C LEU A 260 -21.79 1.38 -9.45
N GLN A 261 -21.35 0.61 -8.44
CA GLN A 261 -20.70 1.12 -7.23
C GLN A 261 -19.44 1.92 -7.57
N CYS A 262 -18.52 1.34 -8.35
CA CYS A 262 -17.27 1.95 -8.79
C CYS A 262 -17.54 3.29 -9.50
N ARG A 263 -18.52 3.32 -10.42
CA ARG A 263 -18.90 4.54 -11.14
C ARG A 263 -19.36 5.65 -10.19
N VAL A 264 -20.24 5.32 -9.25
CA VAL A 264 -20.82 6.30 -8.31
C VAL A 264 -19.75 6.78 -7.32
N ALA A 265 -18.96 5.85 -6.76
CA ALA A 265 -17.88 6.16 -5.84
C ALA A 265 -16.81 7.06 -6.48
N LEU A 266 -16.51 6.87 -7.76
CA LEU A 266 -15.58 7.72 -8.53
C LEU A 266 -16.25 8.96 -9.15
N GLY A 267 -17.59 9.04 -9.14
CA GLY A 267 -18.35 10.22 -9.58
C GLY A 267 -18.38 10.39 -11.09
N TRP A 268 -18.29 9.27 -11.80
CA TRP A 268 -18.28 9.28 -13.25
C TRP A 268 -19.68 9.26 -13.83
N LEU A 269 -19.80 9.91 -14.98
CA LEU A 269 -20.98 9.80 -15.83
C LEU A 269 -21.17 8.36 -16.32
N PRO A 270 -22.40 7.96 -16.71
CA PRO A 270 -22.65 6.64 -17.31
C PRO A 270 -21.68 6.36 -18.45
N GLN A 271 -20.88 5.29 -18.33
CA GLN A 271 -19.93 4.85 -19.33
C GLN A 271 -20.37 3.50 -19.89
N GLU A 272 -20.40 3.40 -21.22
CA GLU A 272 -20.58 2.12 -21.89
C GLU A 272 -19.38 1.20 -21.58
N ALA A 273 -19.64 -0.10 -21.44
CA ALA A 273 -18.63 -1.14 -21.20
C ALA A 273 -17.82 -1.05 -19.88
N LEU A 274 -18.28 -0.32 -18.87
CA LEU A 274 -17.64 -0.33 -17.54
C LEU A 274 -17.67 -1.73 -16.90
N GLU A 275 -18.77 -2.47 -17.05
CA GLU A 275 -18.89 -3.86 -16.59
C GLU A 275 -17.80 -4.75 -17.20
N ASN A 276 -17.54 -4.61 -18.51
CA ASN A 276 -16.47 -5.36 -19.19
C ASN A 276 -15.07 -4.99 -18.65
N ARG A 277 -14.85 -3.73 -18.25
CA ARG A 277 -13.60 -3.30 -17.63
C ARG A 277 -13.41 -3.90 -16.25
N VAL A 278 -14.48 -3.95 -15.44
CA VAL A 278 -14.49 -4.61 -14.13
C VAL A 278 -14.21 -6.11 -14.28
N HIS A 279 -14.93 -6.77 -15.18
CA HIS A 279 -14.73 -8.19 -15.49
C HIS A 279 -13.28 -8.48 -15.89
N LYS A 280 -12.71 -7.67 -16.77
CA LYS A 280 -11.31 -7.78 -17.18
C LYS A 280 -10.34 -7.53 -16.03
N ALA A 281 -10.63 -6.58 -15.15
CA ALA A 281 -9.77 -6.26 -14.00
C ALA A 281 -9.70 -7.41 -12.98
N ARG A 282 -10.81 -8.13 -12.78
CA ARG A 282 -10.88 -9.33 -11.94
C ARG A 282 -10.10 -10.50 -12.54
N ASN A 283 -10.26 -10.70 -13.85
CA ASN A 283 -9.66 -11.85 -14.54
C ASN A 283 -8.19 -11.63 -14.95
N SER A 284 -7.70 -10.40 -14.98
CA SER A 284 -6.29 -10.13 -15.34
C SER A 284 -5.29 -10.61 -14.29
N ILE A 285 -5.71 -10.77 -13.04
CA ILE A 285 -4.87 -11.27 -11.95
C ILE A 285 -4.39 -12.70 -12.24
N HIS A 286 -5.27 -13.56 -12.78
CA HIS A 286 -4.92 -14.94 -13.12
C HIS A 286 -3.98 -15.08 -14.33
N ALA A 287 -3.82 -14.03 -15.13
CA ALA A 287 -2.96 -14.05 -16.31
C ALA A 287 -1.57 -13.44 -16.07
N GLU A 288 -1.38 -12.67 -14.98
CA GLU A 288 -0.08 -12.08 -14.62
C GLU A 288 0.74 -12.97 -13.66
N ASP A 289 0.10 -13.98 -13.04
CA ASP A 289 0.73 -14.98 -12.15
C ASP A 289 0.93 -16.36 -12.83
N ALA A 290 0.71 -16.48 -14.14
CA ALA A 290 0.91 -17.70 -14.96
C ALA A 290 2.00 -17.50 -16.02
#